data_AF-A0A7C5M9T1-F1
#
_entry.id   AF-A0A7C5M9T1-F1
#
_cell.length_a   1.000
_cell.length_b   1.000
_cell.length_c   1.000
_cell.angle_alpha   90.00
_cell.angle_beta   90.00
_cell.angle_gamma   90.00
#
_symmetry.space_group_name_H-M   'P 1'
#
loop_
_entity.id
_entity.type
_entity.pdbx_description
1 polymer ?
#
loop_
_entity_poly.entity_id
_entity_poly.type
_entity_poly.pdbx_seq_one_letter_code
_entity_poly.pdbx_strand_id
1 'polypeptide(L)' 'MTPRDKILSRQKARELGEKLRKEGKVIVFTNGCFDILHRGHIEYLEYAKSQGDVLVVG' A
#
# COMPACT_ATOMS: atom_id res chain seq x y z
N MET A 1 18.22 -1.84 -8.96
CA MET A 1 17.36 -1.92 -7.76
C MET A 1 17.22 -3.38 -7.37
N THR A 2 17.70 -3.74 -6.19
CA THR A 2 17.64 -5.10 -5.65
C THR A 2 16.33 -5.30 -4.86
N PRO A 3 15.90 -6.54 -4.59
CA PRO A 3 14.75 -6.79 -3.71
C PRO A 3 14.89 -6.15 -2.33
N ARG A 4 16.11 -6.05 -1.80
CA ARG A 4 16.38 -5.42 -0.49
C ARG A 4 16.03 -3.93 -0.47
N ASP A 5 16.12 -3.25 -1.61
CA ASP A 5 15.78 -1.83 -1.73
C ASP A 5 14.28 -1.57 -1.53
N LYS A 6 13.43 -2.61 -1.66
CA LYS A 6 11.98 -2.55 -1.45
C LYS A 6 11.55 -2.83 -0.01
N ILE A 7 12.46 -3.34 0.84
CA ILE A 7 12.15 -3.73 2.22
C ILE A 7 12.46 -2.55 3.13
N LEU A 8 11.41 -1.98 3.74
CA LEU A 8 11.55 -0.89 4.70
C LEU A 8 11.56 -1.41 6.14
N SER A 9 12.38 -0.79 6.99
CA SER A 9 12.23 -0.97 8.43
C SER A 9 10.91 -0.31 8.90
N ARG A 10 10.40 -0.74 10.06
CA ARG A 10 9.19 -0.14 10.65
C ARG A 10 9.30 1.38 10.81
N GLN A 11 10.48 1.85 11.20
CA GLN A 11 10.75 3.29 11.31
C GLN A 11 10.68 3.99 9.96
N LYS A 12 11.34 3.45 8.92
CA LYS A 12 11.31 4.04 7.57
C LYS A 12 9.90 4.03 6.97
N ALA A 13 9.11 2.99 7.23
CA ALA A 13 7.71 2.92 6.81
C ALA A 13 6.86 4.03 7.49
N ARG A 14 7.12 4.30 8.78
CA ARG A 14 6.47 5.40 9.51
C ARG A 14 6.85 6.77 8.92
N GLU A 15 8.13 7.00 8.66
CA GLU A 15 8.64 8.23 8.04
C GLU A 15 8.04 8.46 6.64
N LEU A 16 7.91 7.39 5.85
CA LEU A 16 7.24 7.43 4.55
C LEU A 16 5.77 7.82 4.70
N GLY A 17 5.05 7.22 5.65
CA GLY A 17 3.66 7.57 5.93
C GLY A 17 3.48 9.04 6.35
N GLU A 18 4.36 9.56 7.19
CA GLU A 18 4.35 10.99 7.57
C GLU A 18 4.65 11.91 6.38
N LYS A 19 5.63 11.56 5.55
CA LYS A 19 5.96 12.30 4.33
C LYS A 19 4.75 12.39 3.40
N LEU A 20 4.11 11.25 3.11
CA LEU A 20 2.94 11.18 2.25
C LEU A 20 1.78 12.05 2.80
N ARG A 21 1.54 12.01 4.11
CA ARG A 21 0.53 12.88 4.75
C ARG A 21 0.88 14.35 4.62
N LYS A 22 2.15 14.73 4.79
CA LYS A 22 2.63 16.12 4.60
C LYS A 22 2.47 16.60 3.16
N GLU A 23 2.58 15.69 2.19
CA GLU A 23 2.30 15.96 0.76
C GLU A 23 0.80 16.04 0.44
N GLY A 24 -0.08 15.92 1.44
CA GLY A 24 -1.53 15.95 1.27
C GLY A 24 -2.12 14.70 0.63
N LYS A 25 -1.35 13.60 0.56
CA LYS A 25 -1.77 12.35 -0.07
C LYS A 25 -2.81 11.61 0.76
N VAL A 26 -3.85 11.12 0.10
CA VAL A 26 -4.86 10.25 0.71
C VAL A 26 -4.30 8.83 0.76
N ILE A 27 -4.03 8.34 1.97
CA ILE A 27 -3.55 6.98 2.19
C ILE A 27 -4.75 6.10 2.55
N VAL A 28 -5.01 5.11 1.72
CA VAL A 28 -6.07 4.12 1.91
C VAL A 28 -5.48 2.79 2.36
N PHE A 29 -6.23 2.07 3.19
CA PHE A 29 -5.81 0.80 3.75
C PHE A 29 -6.84 -0.28 3.41
N THR A 30 -6.35 -1.46 3.09
CA THR A 30 -7.16 -2.67 2.98
C THR A 30 -6.38 -3.87 3.51
N ASN A 31 -7.08 -4.94 3.81
CA ASN A 31 -6.48 -6.21 4.21
C ASN A 31 -7.09 -7.37 3.42
N GLY A 32 -6.41 -8.52 3.48
CA GLY A 32 -6.89 -9.76 2.89
C GLY A 32 -5.83 -10.86 2.96
N CYS A 33 -6.25 -12.12 2.85
CA CYS A 33 -5.30 -13.24 2.81
C CYS A 33 -4.54 -13.30 1.47
N PHE A 34 -5.20 -12.93 0.37
CA PHE A 34 -4.66 -12.93 -0.99
C PHE A 34 -4.01 -14.25 -1.42
N ASP A 35 -4.45 -15.37 -0.85
CA ASP A 35 -4.04 -16.70 -1.30
C ASP A 35 -4.58 -16.97 -2.70
N ILE A 36 -3.73 -17.55 -3.55
CA ILE A 36 -3.92 -17.72 -5.00
C ILE A 36 -4.60 -16.49 -5.63
N LEU A 37 -3.79 -15.50 -5.99
CA LEU A 37 -4.29 -14.29 -6.64
C LEU A 37 -5.14 -14.63 -7.88
N HIS A 38 -6.37 -14.12 -7.86
CA HIS A 38 -7.33 -14.27 -8.93
C HIS A 38 -8.01 -12.92 -9.21
N ARG A 39 -8.78 -12.87 -10.30
CA ARG A 39 -9.43 -11.65 -10.80
C ARG A 39 -10.15 -10.84 -9.71
N GLY A 40 -10.94 -11.50 -8.85
CA GLY A 40 -11.64 -10.82 -7.76
C GLY A 40 -10.72 -10.05 -6.79
N HIS A 41 -9.53 -10.56 -6.48
CA HIS A 41 -8.57 -9.82 -5.65
C HIS A 41 -7.99 -8.60 -6.38
N ILE A 42 -7.76 -8.71 -7.69
CA ILE A 42 -7.25 -7.59 -8.49
C ILE A 42 -8.30 -6.48 -8.55
N GLU A 43 -9.54 -6.81 -8.90
CA GLU A 43 -10.65 -5.83 -8.93
C GLU A 43 -10.86 -5.16 -7.57
N TYR A 44 -10.75 -5.92 -6.48
CA TYR A 44 -10.82 -5.40 -5.12
C TYR A 44 -9.67 -4.43 -4.79
N LEU A 45 -8.43 -4.80 -5.12
CA LEU A 45 -7.26 -3.95 -4.85
C LEU A 45 -7.24 -2.70 -5.74
N GLU A 46 -7.67 -2.80 -7.00
CA GLU A 46 -7.87 -1.67 -7.90
C GLU A 46 -8.94 -0.72 -7.37
N TYR A 47 -10.07 -1.26 -6.94
CA TYR A 47 -11.12 -0.47 -6.28
C TYR A 47 -10.58 0.22 -5.03
N ALA A 48 -9.91 -0.50 -4.12
CA ALA A 48 -9.33 0.09 -2.92
C ALA A 48 -8.33 1.20 -3.27
N LYS A 49 -7.46 0.97 -4.26
CA LYS A 49 -6.50 1.96 -4.75
C LYS A 49 -7.18 3.20 -5.32
N SER A 50 -8.31 3.06 -6.03
CA SER A 50 -9.04 4.19 -6.62
C SER A 50 -9.57 5.20 -5.59
N GLN A 51 -9.67 4.80 -4.33
CA GLN A 51 -10.17 5.66 -3.23
C GLN A 51 -9.11 6.61 -2.66
N GLY A 52 -7.86 6.55 -3.13
CA GLY A 52 -6.80 7.44 -2.65
C GLY A 52 -5.52 7.42 -3.48
N ASP A 53 -4.53 8.18 -3.03
CA ASP A 53 -3.25 8.30 -3.72
C ASP A 53 -2.29 7.16 -3.42
N VAL A 54 -2.42 6.47 -2.28
CA VAL A 54 -1.51 5.42 -1.81
C VAL A 54 -2.31 4.31 -1.15
N LEU A 55 -2.12 3.07 -1.60
CA LEU A 55 -2.75 1.89 -1.00
C LEU A 55 -1.74 1.16 -0.11
N VAL A 56 -2.12 0.92 1.15
CA VAL A 56 -1.44 0.02 2.08
C VAL A 56 -2.26 -1.26 2.18
N VAL A 57 -1.60 -2.40 1.98
CA VAL A 57 -2.23 -3.72 2.07
C VAL A 57 -1.65 -4.44 3.28
N GLY A 58 -2.53 -4.89 4.18
CA GLY A 58 -2.20 -5.68 5.36
C GLY A 58 -2.49 -7.16 5.18
#